data_AF-A0B8R5-F1
#
_entry.id   AF-A0B8R5-F1
#
_cell.length_a   1.000
_cell.length_b   1.000
_cell.length_c   1.000
_cell.angle_alpha   90.00
_cell.angle_beta   90.00
_cell.angle_gamma   90.00
#
_symmetry.space_group_name_H-M   'P 1'
#
loop_
_entity.id
_entity.type
_entity.pdbx_description
1 polymer ?
#
loop_
_entity_poly.entity_id
_entity_poly.type
_entity_poly.pdbx_seq_one_letter_code
_entity_poly.pdbx_strand_id
1 'polypeptide(L)'
;MNNSSSGEVPVMVGGPCEYEIYNGTATICSVTQTNESIGQAEVAGGPGYAGYEVRYEFTPSEELPVWVSDYLNQSGNCSLLLQLCNSWYPGQAFLEKYNITEGAVFQARLSAIRSGTCTPVVIELEDVDRCDYFESESSLTG
;
A
#
# COMPACT_ATOMS: atom_id res chain seq x y z
N MET A 1 -18.12 50.26 24.97
CA MET A 1 -18.12 48.82 25.32
C MET A 1 -18.51 48.02 24.09
N ASN A 2 -17.65 47.04 23.77
CA ASN A 2 -17.95 45.75 23.15
C ASN A 2 -18.20 45.72 21.63
N ASN A 3 -17.06 45.58 20.95
CA ASN A 3 -16.86 45.06 19.61
C ASN A 3 -17.22 43.56 19.59
N SER A 4 -18.10 43.12 18.70
CA SER A 4 -18.37 41.70 18.42
C SER A 4 -18.00 41.41 16.98
N SER A 5 -16.76 40.94 16.79
CA SER A 5 -16.29 40.37 15.54
C SER A 5 -16.86 38.97 15.38
N SER A 6 -17.69 38.77 14.35
CA SER A 6 -18.03 37.45 13.84
C SER A 6 -16.74 36.78 13.33
N GLY A 7 -16.27 35.77 14.05
CA GLY A 7 -15.20 34.90 13.58
C GLY A 7 -15.75 33.97 12.51
N GLU A 8 -15.41 34.24 11.25
CA GLU A 8 -15.53 33.27 10.18
C GLU A 8 -14.61 32.10 10.50
N VAL A 9 -15.19 30.96 10.87
CA VAL A 9 -14.47 29.67 10.93
C VAL A 9 -13.97 29.39 9.50
N PRO A 10 -12.66 29.18 9.28
CA PRO A 10 -12.18 28.75 7.98
C PRO A 10 -12.86 27.42 7.65
N VAL A 11 -13.56 27.37 6.51
CA VAL A 11 -14.14 26.13 5.99
C VAL A 11 -12.98 25.18 5.74
N MET A 12 -12.83 24.14 6.57
CA MET A 12 -11.95 23.02 6.25
C MET A 12 -12.52 22.34 5.01
N VAL A 13 -11.95 22.65 3.85
CA VAL A 13 -12.25 21.93 2.61
C VAL A 13 -11.45 20.63 2.65
N GLY A 14 -12.09 19.58 3.15
CA GLY A 14 -11.51 18.24 3.29
C GLY A 14 -12.45 17.35 4.08
N GLY A 15 -13.57 16.96 3.46
CA GLY A 15 -14.45 15.95 4.05
C GLY A 15 -13.73 14.60 4.23
N PRO A 16 -14.24 13.70 5.08
CA PRO A 16 -13.69 12.35 5.20
C PRO A 16 -13.72 11.67 3.83
N CYS A 17 -12.63 11.01 3.45
CA CYS A 17 -12.59 10.27 2.20
C CYS A 17 -13.54 9.07 2.30
N GLU A 18 -14.47 8.98 1.35
CA GLU A 18 -15.36 7.82 1.24
C GLU A 18 -14.75 6.83 0.25
N TYR A 19 -14.79 5.55 0.62
CA TYR A 19 -14.28 4.45 -0.19
C TYR A 19 -15.37 3.44 -0.49
N GLU A 20 -15.34 2.89 -1.69
CA GLU A 20 -16.09 1.70 -2.08
C GLU A 20 -15.15 0.50 -2.08
N ILE A 21 -15.60 -0.63 -1.52
CA ILE A 21 -14.76 -1.79 -1.27
C ILE A 21 -15.17 -2.92 -2.22
N TYR A 22 -14.18 -3.50 -2.91
CA TYR A 22 -14.33 -4.64 -3.80
C TYR A 22 -13.45 -5.78 -3.31
N ASN A 23 -14.03 -6.96 -3.14
CA ASN A 23 -13.29 -8.14 -2.72
C ASN A 23 -12.65 -8.83 -3.91
N GLY A 24 -11.51 -9.48 -3.69
CA GLY A 24 -10.76 -10.17 -4.73
C GLY A 24 -9.62 -10.98 -4.18
N THR A 25 -8.74 -11.40 -5.09
CA THR A 25 -7.51 -12.10 -4.74
C THR A 25 -6.33 -11.34 -5.32
N ALA A 26 -5.24 -11.29 -4.57
CA ALA A 26 -3.95 -10.81 -5.07
C ALA A 26 -3.03 -12.01 -5.35
N THR A 27 -2.55 -12.11 -6.59
CA THR A 27 -1.57 -13.14 -6.98
C THR A 27 -0.21 -12.49 -7.10
N ILE A 28 0.75 -12.96 -6.31
CA ILE A 28 2.16 -12.55 -6.43
C ILE A 28 2.70 -13.14 -7.72
N CYS A 29 3.28 -12.31 -8.57
CA CYS A 29 3.78 -12.75 -9.86
C CYS A 29 5.27 -12.50 -10.07
N SER A 30 5.92 -11.66 -9.25
CA SER A 30 7.38 -11.68 -9.13
C SER A 30 7.87 -11.26 -7.75
N VAL A 31 8.97 -11.85 -7.31
CA VAL A 31 9.70 -11.45 -6.10
C VAL A 31 11.17 -11.30 -6.50
N THR A 32 11.67 -10.07 -6.59
CA THR A 32 13.01 -9.81 -7.14
C THR A 32 13.73 -8.73 -6.36
N GLN A 33 15.04 -8.87 -6.18
CA GLN A 33 15.87 -7.79 -5.66
C GLN A 33 16.33 -6.90 -6.81
N THR A 34 15.91 -5.63 -6.77
CA THR A 34 16.40 -4.56 -7.66
C THR A 34 17.45 -3.71 -6.93
N ASN A 35 18.25 -2.94 -7.70
CA ASN A 35 19.21 -2.01 -7.12
C ASN A 35 18.56 -1.03 -6.13
N GLU A 36 17.33 -0.59 -6.40
CA GLU A 36 16.56 0.29 -5.52
C GLU A 36 16.16 -0.42 -4.22
N SER A 37 15.60 -1.64 -4.33
CA SER A 37 15.19 -2.43 -3.17
C SER A 37 16.38 -2.84 -2.29
N ILE A 38 17.56 -3.10 -2.88
CA ILE A 38 18.78 -3.39 -2.12
C ILE A 38 19.31 -2.12 -1.46
N GLY A 39 19.34 -1.01 -2.21
CA GLY A 39 19.91 0.27 -1.78
C GLY A 39 19.20 0.90 -0.59
N GLN A 40 17.95 0.53 -0.30
CA GLN A 40 17.23 1.03 0.87
C GLN A 40 17.95 0.73 2.20
N ALA A 41 18.76 -0.34 2.24
CA ALA A 41 19.56 -0.72 3.41
C ALA A 41 20.54 0.38 3.82
N GLU A 42 21.02 1.17 2.86
CA GLU A 42 22.04 2.20 3.05
C GLU A 42 21.42 3.60 3.28
N VAL A 43 20.09 3.73 3.20
CA VAL A 43 19.42 5.00 3.42
C VAL A 43 19.52 5.36 4.91
N ALA A 44 20.11 6.53 5.20
CA ALA A 44 20.22 7.04 6.57
C ALA A 44 18.82 7.28 7.17
N GLY A 45 18.53 6.61 8.29
CA GLY A 45 17.19 6.61 8.90
C GLY A 45 16.17 5.74 8.17
N GLY A 46 16.62 4.93 7.21
CA GLY A 46 15.83 3.93 6.50
C GLY A 46 15.72 2.60 7.26
N PRO A 47 15.27 1.54 6.59
CA PRO A 47 14.95 0.25 7.22
C PRO A 47 16.16 -0.54 7.72
N GLY A 48 17.37 -0.27 7.20
CA GLY A 48 18.59 -0.96 7.59
C GLY A 48 18.74 -2.38 7.04
N TYR A 49 17.88 -2.79 6.10
CA TYR A 49 17.92 -4.08 5.42
C TYR A 49 17.66 -3.95 3.92
N ALA A 50 18.16 -4.91 3.14
CA ALA A 50 17.85 -5.02 1.71
C ALA A 50 16.42 -5.58 1.54
N GLY A 51 15.62 -4.92 0.70
CA GLY A 51 14.25 -5.31 0.41
C GLY A 51 14.12 -6.11 -0.89
N TYR A 52 12.86 -6.44 -1.21
CA TYR A 52 12.45 -7.10 -2.44
C TYR A 52 11.35 -6.30 -3.14
N GLU A 53 11.49 -6.14 -4.44
CA GLU A 53 10.41 -5.73 -5.32
C GLU A 53 9.44 -6.90 -5.49
N VAL A 54 8.31 -6.82 -4.81
CA VAL A 54 7.23 -7.81 -4.89
C VAL A 54 6.12 -7.23 -5.76
N ARG A 55 5.91 -7.83 -6.93
CA ARG A 55 4.81 -7.46 -7.81
C ARG A 55 3.67 -8.46 -7.73
N TYR A 56 2.46 -7.94 -7.80
CA TYR A 56 1.25 -8.72 -7.79
C TYR A 56 0.20 -8.17 -8.75
N GLU A 57 -0.81 -8.98 -9.01
CA GLU A 57 -2.01 -8.59 -9.72
C GLU A 57 -3.24 -8.78 -8.83
N PHE A 58 -4.21 -7.88 -8.93
CA PHE A 58 -5.48 -7.99 -8.23
C PHE A 58 -6.56 -8.49 -9.18
N THR A 59 -7.20 -9.60 -8.81
CA THR A 59 -8.33 -10.18 -9.51
C THR A 59 -9.59 -9.92 -8.69
N PRO A 60 -10.50 -9.03 -9.14
CA PRO A 60 -11.74 -8.77 -8.42
C PRO A 60 -12.69 -9.97 -8.51
N SER A 61 -13.47 -10.19 -7.45
CA SER A 61 -14.54 -11.20 -7.41
C SER A 61 -15.82 -10.73 -8.09
N GLU A 62 -15.92 -9.43 -8.36
CA GLU A 62 -17.07 -8.74 -8.95
C GLU A 62 -16.63 -7.76 -10.04
N GLU A 63 -17.57 -7.26 -10.82
CA GLU A 63 -17.27 -6.28 -11.85
C GLU A 63 -16.88 -4.94 -11.22
N LEU A 64 -15.70 -4.42 -11.57
CA LEU A 64 -15.24 -3.12 -11.11
C LEU A 64 -15.79 -1.99 -11.99
N PRO A 65 -16.00 -0.78 -11.44
CA PRO A 65 -16.27 0.40 -12.25
C PRO A 65 -15.18 0.59 -13.31
N VAL A 66 -15.57 1.06 -14.50
CA VAL A 66 -14.66 1.24 -15.65
C VAL A 66 -13.39 1.99 -15.26
N TRP A 67 -13.50 3.08 -14.49
CA TRP A 67 -12.35 3.87 -14.07
C TRP A 67 -11.39 3.13 -13.13
N VAL A 68 -11.90 2.23 -12.28
CA VAL A 68 -11.06 1.40 -11.38
C VAL A 68 -10.37 0.32 -12.21
N SER A 69 -11.10 -0.33 -13.12
CA SER A 69 -10.55 -1.30 -14.05
C SER A 69 -9.46 -0.67 -14.92
N ASP A 70 -9.69 0.52 -15.48
CA ASP A 70 -8.71 1.27 -16.25
C ASP A 70 -7.48 1.65 -15.41
N TYR A 71 -7.68 2.00 -14.13
CA TYR A 71 -6.58 2.29 -13.21
C TYR A 71 -5.68 1.06 -12.99
N LEU A 72 -6.27 -0.12 -12.77
CA LEU A 72 -5.52 -1.37 -12.61
C LEU A 72 -4.84 -1.81 -13.91
N ASN A 73 -5.52 -1.64 -15.04
CA ASN A 73 -5.02 -2.08 -16.35
C ASN A 73 -3.99 -1.11 -16.98
N GLN A 74 -3.92 0.15 -16.54
CA GLN A 74 -3.00 1.15 -17.08
C GLN A 74 -1.53 0.70 -17.06
N SER A 75 -1.16 -0.11 -16.07
CA SER A 75 0.21 -0.60 -15.91
C SER A 75 0.38 -2.07 -16.35
N GLY A 76 -0.70 -2.69 -16.84
CA GLY A 76 -0.74 -4.10 -17.25
C GLY A 76 -0.89 -5.09 -16.10
N ASN A 77 -0.96 -6.39 -16.44
CA ASN A 77 -0.96 -7.48 -15.46
C ASN A 77 0.36 -7.48 -14.69
N CYS A 78 0.31 -7.87 -13.41
CA CYS A 78 1.48 -7.89 -12.52
C CYS A 78 2.22 -6.56 -12.35
N SER A 79 1.48 -5.46 -12.25
CA SER A 79 2.06 -4.12 -12.15
C SER A 79 1.97 -3.50 -10.75
N LEU A 80 1.19 -4.10 -9.86
CA LEU A 80 1.00 -3.56 -8.52
C LEU A 80 2.21 -3.91 -7.66
N LEU A 81 2.76 -2.91 -7.00
CA LEU A 81 3.92 -3.06 -6.12
C LEU A 81 3.46 -3.20 -4.67
N LEU A 82 3.94 -4.24 -4.00
CA LEU A 82 3.76 -4.39 -2.56
C LEU A 82 4.86 -3.60 -1.85
N GLN A 83 4.46 -2.53 -1.18
CA GLN A 83 5.32 -1.76 -0.27
C GLN A 83 4.73 -1.78 1.13
N LEU A 84 5.58 -1.65 2.13
CA LEU A 84 5.15 -1.41 3.50
C LEU A 84 4.42 -0.07 3.60
N CYS A 85 3.70 0.16 4.71
CA CYS A 85 2.93 1.39 4.93
C CYS A 85 3.79 2.68 4.90
N ASN A 86 5.10 2.55 5.12
CA ASN A 86 6.10 3.63 5.02
C ASN A 86 6.80 3.71 3.66
N SER A 87 6.26 3.03 2.63
CA SER A 87 6.78 2.96 1.27
C SER A 87 8.13 2.25 1.09
N TRP A 88 8.63 1.54 2.12
CA TRP A 88 9.80 0.68 1.97
C TRP A 88 9.44 -0.65 1.30
N TYR A 89 10.44 -1.27 0.68
CA TYR A 89 10.32 -2.62 0.17
C TYR A 89 10.37 -3.62 1.34
N PRO A 90 9.51 -4.66 1.35
CA PRO A 90 9.56 -5.70 2.38
C PRO A 90 10.91 -6.44 2.35
N GLY A 91 11.47 -6.76 3.51
CA GLY A 91 12.68 -7.55 3.64
C GLY A 91 12.39 -9.06 3.61
N GLN A 92 13.46 -9.86 3.63
CA GLN A 92 13.34 -11.32 3.55
C GLN A 92 12.50 -11.90 4.69
N ALA A 93 12.66 -11.40 5.92
CA ALA A 93 11.95 -11.95 7.07
C ALA A 93 10.45 -11.64 6.98
N PHE A 94 10.07 -10.50 6.40
CA PHE A 94 8.66 -10.17 6.11
C PHE A 94 8.07 -11.15 5.10
N LEU A 95 8.79 -11.42 4.01
CA LEU A 95 8.33 -12.39 3.01
C LEU A 95 8.14 -13.79 3.61
N GLU A 96 9.08 -14.24 4.44
CA GLU A 96 9.01 -15.55 5.10
C GLU A 96 7.85 -15.62 6.10
N LYS A 97 7.65 -14.58 6.91
CA LYS A 97 6.56 -14.51 7.90
C LYS A 97 5.18 -14.63 7.26
N TYR A 98 4.99 -13.94 6.14
CA TYR A 98 3.71 -13.88 5.43
C TYR A 98 3.59 -14.89 4.27
N ASN A 99 4.58 -15.77 4.10
CA ASN A 99 4.64 -16.75 3.00
C ASN A 99 4.47 -16.09 1.61
N ILE A 100 5.08 -14.91 1.42
CA ILE A 100 5.05 -14.18 0.16
C ILE A 100 6.09 -14.79 -0.77
N THR A 101 5.60 -15.62 -1.70
CA THR A 101 6.41 -16.25 -2.75
C THR A 101 5.77 -15.99 -4.10
N GLU A 102 6.54 -16.13 -5.19
CA GLU A 102 5.96 -16.11 -6.53
C GLU A 102 4.86 -17.18 -6.67
N GLY A 103 3.73 -16.80 -7.26
CA GLY A 103 2.54 -17.64 -7.39
C GLY A 103 1.68 -17.73 -6.13
N ALA A 104 2.08 -17.12 -5.00
CA ALA A 104 1.24 -17.07 -3.81
C ALA A 104 -0.03 -16.26 -4.08
N VAL A 105 -1.16 -16.72 -3.55
CA VAL A 105 -2.47 -16.08 -3.71
C VAL A 105 -2.99 -15.69 -2.34
N PHE A 106 -3.35 -14.43 -2.18
CA PHE A 106 -3.87 -13.85 -0.94
C PHE A 106 -5.29 -13.34 -1.15
N GLN A 107 -6.13 -13.40 -0.11
CA GLN A 107 -7.37 -12.63 -0.10
C GLN A 107 -7.02 -11.15 -0.05
N ALA A 108 -7.70 -10.36 -0.86
CA ALA A 108 -7.42 -8.94 -1.01
C ALA A 108 -8.69 -8.11 -1.11
N ARG A 109 -8.60 -6.87 -0.65
CA ARG A 109 -9.66 -5.86 -0.75
C ARG A 109 -9.13 -4.65 -1.47
N LEU A 110 -9.87 -4.20 -2.47
CA LEU A 110 -9.60 -2.95 -3.17
C LEU A 110 -10.56 -1.89 -2.64
N SER A 111 -10.01 -0.82 -2.08
CA SER A 111 -10.73 0.37 -1.69
C SER A 111 -10.56 1.44 -2.76
N ALA A 112 -11.62 1.75 -3.50
CA ALA A 112 -11.66 2.78 -4.53
C ALA A 112 -12.28 4.07 -3.97
N ILE A 113 -11.63 5.21 -4.14
CA ILE A 113 -12.16 6.48 -3.63
C ILE A 113 -13.44 6.85 -4.36
N ARG A 114 -14.46 7.25 -3.60
CA ARG A 114 -15.73 7.78 -4.11
C ARG A 114 -15.79 9.29 -4.04
N SER A 115 -15.16 9.86 -3.00
CA SER A 115 -15.21 11.28 -2.66
C SER A 115 -13.98 11.64 -1.83
N GLY A 116 -13.38 12.80 -2.11
CA GLY A 116 -12.20 13.33 -1.40
C GLY A 116 -10.96 13.44 -2.29
N THR A 117 -9.82 13.75 -1.67
CA THR A 117 -8.51 13.92 -2.32
C THR A 117 -7.49 12.87 -1.87
N CYS A 118 -7.96 11.78 -1.24
CA CYS A 118 -7.11 10.69 -0.79
C CYS A 118 -6.64 9.80 -1.97
N THR A 119 -5.80 8.81 -1.68
CA THR A 119 -5.31 7.84 -2.66
C THR A 119 -6.49 7.19 -3.40
N PRO A 120 -6.48 7.21 -4.75
CA PRO A 120 -7.65 6.84 -5.55
C PRO A 120 -7.99 5.35 -5.47
N VAL A 121 -6.97 4.49 -5.34
CA VAL A 121 -7.14 3.05 -5.19
C VAL A 121 -6.13 2.57 -4.16
N VAL A 122 -6.60 1.83 -3.15
CA VAL A 122 -5.77 1.19 -2.14
C VAL A 122 -6.09 -0.30 -2.15
N ILE A 123 -5.06 -1.14 -2.21
CA ILE A 123 -5.23 -2.59 -2.14
C ILE A 123 -4.60 -3.10 -0.85
N GLU A 124 -5.41 -3.84 -0.10
CA GLU A 124 -5.06 -4.46 1.17
C GLU A 124 -5.10 -5.97 1.01
N LEU A 125 -4.06 -6.63 1.49
CA LEU A 125 -3.98 -8.08 1.57
C LEU A 125 -4.44 -8.48 2.98
N GLU A 126 -5.48 -9.31 3.11
CA GLU A 126 -6.12 -9.55 4.41
C GLU A 126 -5.17 -10.18 5.43
N ASP A 127 -4.34 -11.11 4.99
CA ASP A 127 -3.42 -11.87 5.84
C ASP A 127 -2.02 -11.23 5.96
N VAL A 128 -1.79 -10.08 5.32
CA VAL A 128 -0.48 -9.41 5.30
C VAL A 128 -0.59 -8.02 5.91
N ASP A 129 -0.08 -7.89 7.13
CA ASP A 129 0.02 -6.59 7.79
C ASP A 129 1.21 -5.79 7.23
N ARG A 130 0.92 -4.88 6.29
CA ARG A 130 1.91 -4.01 5.64
C ARG A 130 2.54 -2.98 6.60
N CYS A 131 1.97 -2.80 7.79
CA CYS A 131 2.46 -1.89 8.81
C CYS A 131 3.25 -2.64 9.90
N ASP A 132 3.53 -3.93 9.72
CA ASP A 132 4.32 -4.74 10.64
C ASP A 132 5.82 -4.50 10.43
N TYR A 133 6.37 -3.55 11.19
CA TYR A 133 7.75 -3.05 11.04
C TYR A 133 8.80 -3.81 11.84
N PHE A 134 8.55 -5.08 12.19
CA PHE A 134 9.45 -5.86 13.05
C PHE A 134 10.90 -5.97 12.52
N GLU A 135 11.08 -5.91 11.20
CA GLU A 135 12.40 -5.91 10.55
C GLU A 135 13.20 -4.64 10.87
N SER A 136 12.51 -3.50 11.01
CA SER A 136 13.14 -2.22 11.34
C SER A 136 13.40 -2.04 12.85
N GLU A 137 12.56 -2.63 13.70
CA GLU A 137 12.70 -2.54 15.16
C GLU A 137 13.86 -3.37 15.72
N SER A 138 14.29 -4.40 14.99
CA SER A 138 15.42 -5.25 15.38
C SER A 138 16.79 -4.53 15.35
N SER A 139 16.84 -3.30 14.84
CA SER A 139 18.05 -2.48 14.71
C SER A 139 18.39 -1.61 15.94
N LEU A 140 17.54 -1.60 17.00
CA LEU A 140 17.71 -0.71 18.17
C LEU A 140 18.41 -1.35 19.39
N THR A 141 19.10 -2.49 19.22
CA THR A 141 19.96 -3.05 20.29
C THR A 141 21.42 -3.06 19.85
N GLY A 142 22.08 -1.90 19.96
CA GLY A 142 23.51 -1.72 19.79
C GLY A 142 24.03 -0.65 20.74
#